data_AF-A0A7Y6EF36-F1
#
_entry.id   AF-A0A7Y6EF36-F1
#
_cell.length_a   1.000
_cell.length_b   1.000
_cell.length_c   1.000
_cell.angle_alpha   90.00
_cell.angle_beta   90.00
_cell.angle_gamma   90.00
#
_symmetry.space_group_name_H-M   'P 1'
#
loop_
_entity.id
_entity.type
_entity.pdbx_description
1 polymer ?
#
loop_
_entity_poly.entity_id
_entity_poly.type
_entity_poly.pdbx_seq_one_letter_code
_entity_poly.pdbx_strand_id
1 'polypeptide(L)'
;MSDNKSVSQLRAIFFGQTLTELAGWEATGPGISRGGDTWWARRTGRPIPETFNHKWPDFLTGRSPRNPVLAALLADFPMLHTVLDDPLWPLLQRLVHPLEDTGCWAGQLRLNGRAFRYYSAARLVRLCGVPDWRSLAGLLALLGSERRCDTRSQAWLRQVFTLYVLCACLDLPARTDPRDLFGVLEQANRLGKFGRLSAWPNSAADFQHQLERLQRIRQRLQARGWIVGWGLKERLLFWHLLWNRATLLQLLSSFPSVELARRDLLAQSRHWFRQAQRDRVSFAEAPPGTWRWCDPSRGNTTPYAWVIAGP
;
A
#
# COMPACT_ATOMS: atom_id res chain seq x y z
N MET A 1 9.86 21.45 6.49
CA MET A 1 9.16 20.38 7.20
C MET A 1 10.21 19.49 7.83
N SER A 2 10.15 19.29 9.14
CA SER A 2 10.95 18.23 9.76
C SER A 2 10.34 16.92 9.30
N ASP A 3 11.05 16.19 8.44
CA ASP A 3 10.62 14.87 7.97
C ASP A 3 10.29 14.00 9.21
N ASN A 4 9.05 13.50 9.30
CA ASN A 4 8.72 12.56 10.37
C ASN A 4 9.60 11.31 10.18
N LYS A 5 10.43 11.04 11.18
CA LYS A 5 11.45 9.98 11.12
C LYS A 5 10.82 8.62 10.83
N SER A 6 9.66 8.32 11.41
CA SER A 6 8.97 7.04 11.25
C SER A 6 8.49 6.83 9.80
N VAL A 7 7.93 7.86 9.16
CA VAL A 7 7.48 7.76 7.76
C VAL A 7 8.65 7.65 6.80
N SER A 8 9.73 8.40 7.06
CA SER A 8 10.94 8.36 6.23
C SER A 8 11.65 7.01 6.35
N GLN A 9 11.70 6.45 7.56
CA GLN A 9 12.22 5.12 7.82
C GLN A 9 11.39 4.05 7.11
N LEU A 10 10.06 4.11 7.22
CA LEU A 10 9.16 3.18 6.52
C LEU A 10 9.36 3.21 5.00
N ARG A 11 9.41 4.42 4.39
CA ARG A 11 9.69 4.60 2.96
C ARG A 11 11.02 3.95 2.55
N ALA A 12 12.04 4.11 3.38
CA ALA A 12 13.35 3.52 3.12
C ALA A 12 13.36 1.99 3.27
N ILE A 13 12.61 1.43 4.23
CA ILE A 13 12.41 -0.03 4.35
C ILE A 13 11.76 -0.57 3.08
N PHE A 14 10.66 0.04 2.62
CA PHE A 14 9.99 -0.34 1.37
C PHE A 14 10.94 -0.28 0.18
N PHE A 15 11.78 0.75 0.10
CA PHE A 15 12.81 0.87 -0.94
C PHE A 15 13.82 -0.28 -0.89
N GLY A 16 14.42 -0.54 0.29
CA GLY A 16 15.43 -1.58 0.45
C GLY A 16 14.89 -2.98 0.16
N GLN A 17 13.67 -3.27 0.64
CA GLN A 17 12.96 -4.51 0.40
C GLN A 17 12.65 -4.71 -1.10
N THR A 18 12.11 -3.68 -1.76
CA THR A 18 11.84 -3.73 -3.21
C THR A 18 13.12 -3.88 -4.02
N LEU A 19 14.21 -3.23 -3.62
CA LEU A 19 15.53 -3.38 -4.26
C LEU A 19 16.00 -4.83 -4.20
N THR A 20 15.95 -5.47 -3.03
CA THR A 20 16.38 -6.88 -2.91
C THR A 20 15.57 -7.81 -3.80
N GLU A 21 14.27 -7.58 -3.91
CA GLU A 21 13.39 -8.35 -4.80
C GLU A 21 13.75 -8.14 -6.29
N LEU A 22 13.84 -6.89 -6.75
CA LEU A 22 14.14 -6.56 -8.14
C LEU A 22 15.52 -7.07 -8.58
N ALA A 23 16.50 -7.01 -7.68
CA ALA A 23 17.86 -7.42 -7.95
C ALA A 23 18.11 -8.91 -7.72
N GLY A 24 17.12 -9.65 -7.20
CA GLY A 24 17.26 -11.07 -6.85
C GLY A 24 18.23 -11.31 -5.69
N TRP A 25 18.42 -10.33 -4.80
CA TRP A 25 19.28 -10.45 -3.63
C TRP A 25 18.49 -11.02 -2.45
N GLU A 26 19.18 -11.77 -1.58
CA GLU A 26 18.58 -12.17 -0.32
C GLU A 26 18.33 -10.95 0.57
N ALA A 27 17.10 -10.80 1.07
CA ALA A 27 16.68 -9.75 2.02
C ALA A 27 17.20 -10.03 3.45
N THR A 28 18.49 -10.29 3.57
CA THR A 28 19.25 -10.45 4.82
C THR A 28 20.44 -9.50 4.78
N GLY A 29 21.00 -9.14 5.95
CA GLY A 29 22.19 -8.29 6.00
C GLY A 29 23.35 -8.81 5.13
N PRO A 30 23.81 -10.06 5.30
CA PRO A 30 24.87 -10.62 4.45
C PRO A 30 24.48 -10.72 2.97
N GLY A 31 23.21 -11.06 2.69
CA GLY A 31 22.69 -11.21 1.34
C GLY A 31 22.73 -9.92 0.54
N ILE A 32 22.17 -8.83 1.10
CA ILE A 32 22.17 -7.53 0.45
C ILE A 32 23.58 -6.95 0.33
N SER A 33 24.47 -7.19 1.30
CA SER A 33 25.86 -6.72 1.17
C SER A 33 26.59 -7.40 0.02
N ARG A 34 26.48 -8.72 -0.10
CA ARG A 34 27.12 -9.46 -1.21
C ARG A 34 26.57 -9.01 -2.56
N GLY A 35 25.24 -8.92 -2.69
CA GLY A 35 24.58 -8.49 -3.91
C GLY A 35 24.92 -7.06 -4.30
N GLY A 36 24.85 -6.14 -3.34
CA GLY A 36 25.14 -4.72 -3.52
C GLY A 36 26.59 -4.44 -3.86
N ASP A 37 27.55 -5.06 -3.17
CA ASP A 37 28.98 -4.88 -3.47
C ASP A 37 29.36 -5.46 -4.83
N THR A 38 28.82 -6.63 -5.18
CA THR A 38 29.01 -7.23 -6.52
C THR A 38 28.42 -6.33 -7.62
N TRP A 39 27.22 -5.81 -7.40
CA TRP A 39 26.57 -4.88 -8.32
C TRP A 39 27.39 -3.58 -8.51
N TRP A 40 27.84 -2.98 -7.40
CA TRP A 40 28.60 -1.74 -7.43
C TRP A 40 29.97 -1.89 -8.08
N ALA A 41 30.68 -2.98 -7.77
CA ALA A 41 31.95 -3.34 -8.38
C ALA A 41 31.81 -3.47 -9.91
N ARG A 42 30.82 -4.25 -10.37
CA ARG A 42 30.50 -4.41 -11.80
C ARG A 42 30.17 -3.09 -12.48
N ARG A 43 29.36 -2.24 -11.84
CA ARG A 43 28.96 -0.95 -12.41
C ARG A 43 30.13 0.04 -12.54
N THR A 44 31.05 0.01 -11.57
CA THR A 44 32.16 0.99 -11.50
C THR A 44 33.47 0.47 -12.08
N GLY A 45 33.51 -0.79 -12.54
CA GLY A 45 34.74 -1.45 -13.00
C GLY A 45 35.77 -1.67 -11.90
N ARG A 46 35.34 -1.63 -10.63
CA ARG A 46 36.21 -1.80 -9.45
C ARG A 46 36.18 -3.26 -8.98
N PRO A 47 37.24 -3.75 -8.32
CA PRO A 47 37.20 -5.05 -7.68
C PRO A 47 36.14 -5.07 -6.57
N ILE A 48 35.58 -6.25 -6.32
CA ILE A 48 34.70 -6.47 -5.18
C ILE A 48 35.55 -6.30 -3.91
N PRO A 49 35.11 -5.50 -2.93
CA PRO A 49 35.83 -5.35 -1.67
C PRO A 49 36.04 -6.68 -0.96
N GLU A 50 37.22 -6.87 -0.34
CA GLU A 50 37.50 -8.05 0.51
C GLU A 50 36.60 -8.10 1.76
N THR A 51 36.18 -6.93 2.24
CA THR A 51 35.25 -6.79 3.36
C THR A 51 33.95 -6.16 2.88
N PHE A 52 32.84 -6.84 3.16
CA PHE A 52 31.53 -6.38 2.73
C PHE A 52 31.12 -5.05 3.38
N ASN A 53 30.50 -4.18 2.59
CA ASN A 53 30.06 -2.88 3.04
C ASN A 53 28.87 -3.01 3.99
N HIS A 54 29.08 -2.66 5.26
CA HIS A 54 28.08 -2.68 6.33
C HIS A 54 26.93 -1.67 6.14
N LYS A 55 26.95 -0.84 5.09
CA LYS A 55 25.88 0.12 4.79
C LYS A 55 24.72 -0.48 3.98
N TRP A 56 24.94 -1.58 3.26
CA TRP A 56 23.85 -2.25 2.53
C TRP A 56 22.74 -2.77 3.46
N PRO A 57 23.06 -3.43 4.60
CA PRO A 57 22.06 -3.90 5.55
C PRO A 57 21.19 -2.77 6.12
N ASP A 58 21.75 -1.56 6.26
CA ASP A 58 21.00 -0.40 6.76
C ASP A 58 19.79 -0.05 5.87
N PHE A 59 19.79 -0.43 4.59
CA PHE A 59 18.64 -0.19 3.70
C PHE A 59 17.43 -1.01 4.12
N LEU A 60 17.64 -2.18 4.72
CA LEU A 60 16.56 -3.05 5.21
C LEU A 60 15.97 -2.54 6.54
N THR A 61 16.70 -1.68 7.28
CA THR A 61 16.27 -1.12 8.57
C THR A 61 15.80 0.33 8.47
N GLY A 62 15.71 0.86 7.25
CA GLY A 62 15.09 2.15 6.94
C GLY A 62 16.08 3.31 6.79
N ARG A 63 17.32 3.02 6.43
CA ARG A 63 18.27 4.06 5.98
C ARG A 63 18.18 4.23 4.47
N SER A 64 18.01 5.48 4.03
CA SER A 64 18.02 5.77 2.59
C SER A 64 19.45 5.75 2.01
N PRO A 65 19.64 5.26 0.78
CA PRO A 65 20.92 5.38 0.08
C PRO A 65 21.30 6.85 -0.13
N ARG A 66 22.61 7.13 -0.18
CA ARG A 66 23.11 8.47 -0.55
C ARG A 66 22.92 8.73 -2.04
N ASN A 67 22.74 10.00 -2.42
CA ASN A 67 22.45 10.44 -3.79
C ASN A 67 23.23 9.74 -4.93
N PRO A 68 24.57 9.56 -4.89
CA PRO A 68 25.27 8.92 -6.01
C PRO A 68 24.93 7.43 -6.16
N VAL A 69 24.75 6.72 -5.05
CA VAL A 69 24.34 5.31 -5.05
C VAL A 69 22.86 5.19 -5.43
N LEU A 70 22.02 6.08 -4.90
CA LEU A 70 20.60 6.13 -5.23
C LEU A 70 20.36 6.37 -6.73
N ALA A 71 21.04 7.36 -7.32
CA ALA A 71 20.91 7.65 -8.75
C ALA A 71 21.34 6.45 -9.61
N ALA A 72 22.42 5.76 -9.22
CA ALA A 72 22.86 4.55 -9.90
C ALA A 72 21.85 3.40 -9.78
N LEU A 73 21.29 3.18 -8.57
CA LEU A 73 20.26 2.16 -8.34
C LEU A 73 18.99 2.46 -9.15
N LEU A 74 18.56 3.72 -9.21
CA LEU A 74 17.38 4.11 -10.00
C LEU A 74 17.59 3.94 -11.50
N ALA A 75 18.82 4.12 -11.99
CA ALA A 75 19.15 3.89 -13.39
C ALA A 75 19.07 2.40 -13.78
N ASP A 76 19.52 1.49 -12.91
CA ASP A 76 19.49 0.04 -13.20
C ASP A 76 18.16 -0.62 -12.82
N PHE A 77 17.47 -0.07 -11.82
CA PHE A 77 16.22 -0.58 -11.28
C PHE A 77 15.16 0.52 -11.29
N PRO A 78 14.68 0.93 -12.48
CA PRO A 78 13.75 2.07 -12.63
C PRO A 78 12.43 1.87 -11.89
N MET A 79 12.02 0.62 -11.64
CA MET A 79 10.84 0.31 -10.83
C MET A 79 10.93 0.84 -9.38
N LEU A 80 12.12 1.15 -8.86
CA LEU A 80 12.27 1.77 -7.53
C LEU A 80 11.66 3.17 -7.45
N HIS A 81 11.53 3.88 -8.58
CA HIS A 81 10.77 5.14 -8.64
C HIS A 81 9.33 4.97 -8.19
N THR A 82 8.70 3.83 -8.51
CA THR A 82 7.31 3.57 -8.11
C THR A 82 7.13 3.50 -6.60
N VAL A 83 8.20 3.18 -5.85
CA VAL A 83 8.19 3.23 -4.40
C VAL A 83 8.50 4.63 -3.93
N LEU A 84 9.58 5.25 -4.42
CA LEU A 84 10.01 6.56 -3.92
C LEU A 84 8.98 7.66 -4.17
N ASP A 85 8.37 7.66 -5.34
CA ASP A 85 7.47 8.71 -5.81
C ASP A 85 6.00 8.41 -5.45
N ASP A 86 5.75 7.37 -4.65
CA ASP A 86 4.40 6.99 -4.24
C ASP A 86 3.76 8.10 -3.37
N PRO A 87 2.52 8.54 -3.71
CA PRO A 87 1.82 9.59 -2.97
C PRO A 87 1.49 9.23 -1.52
N LEU A 88 1.61 7.95 -1.15
CA LEU A 88 1.44 7.49 0.23
C LEU A 88 2.40 8.21 1.18
N TRP A 89 3.67 8.41 0.82
CA TRP A 89 4.67 8.97 1.75
C TRP A 89 4.39 10.41 2.15
N PRO A 90 4.26 11.38 1.21
CA PRO A 90 3.93 12.75 1.59
C PRO A 90 2.60 12.82 2.33
N LEU A 91 1.60 12.01 1.97
CA LEU A 91 0.33 11.96 2.68
C LEU A 91 0.48 11.45 4.12
N LEU A 92 1.22 10.36 4.33
CA LEU A 92 1.49 9.83 5.67
C LEU A 92 2.24 10.85 6.52
N GLN A 93 3.23 11.56 5.96
CA GLN A 93 3.95 12.63 6.65
C GLN A 93 2.98 13.71 7.17
N ARG A 94 1.97 14.10 6.38
CA ARG A 94 0.95 15.06 6.80
C ARG A 94 0.01 14.51 7.86
N LEU A 95 -0.42 13.26 7.70
CA LEU A 95 -1.37 12.61 8.62
C LEU A 95 -0.79 12.44 10.03
N VAL A 96 0.52 12.21 10.15
CA VAL A 96 1.19 12.11 11.46
C VAL A 96 1.62 13.47 12.02
N HIS A 97 1.35 14.56 11.30
CA HIS A 97 1.59 15.91 11.78
C HIS A 97 0.31 16.47 12.43
N PRO A 98 0.36 16.97 13.69
CA PRO A 98 -0.83 17.37 14.42
C PRO A 98 -1.58 18.52 13.74
N LEU A 99 -0.84 19.48 13.15
CA LEU A 99 -1.39 20.73 12.63
C LEU A 99 -1.66 20.74 11.11
N GLU A 100 -1.37 19.65 10.40
CA GLU A 100 -1.54 19.63 8.93
C GLU A 100 -2.93 19.12 8.52
N ASP A 101 -3.56 19.84 7.58
CA ASP A 101 -4.80 19.43 6.92
C ASP A 101 -4.49 18.53 5.70
N THR A 102 -5.33 17.51 5.52
CA THR A 102 -5.26 16.59 4.37
C THR A 102 -6.45 16.70 3.42
N GLY A 103 -7.39 17.62 3.66
CA GLY A 103 -8.57 17.86 2.81
C GLY A 103 -8.23 18.18 1.36
N CYS A 104 -7.12 18.88 1.12
CA CYS A 104 -6.63 19.15 -0.24
C CYS A 104 -6.29 17.87 -1.02
N TRP A 105 -5.79 16.81 -0.37
CA TRP A 105 -5.47 15.53 -1.00
C TRP A 105 -6.73 14.81 -1.47
N ALA A 106 -7.79 14.80 -0.66
CA ALA A 106 -9.09 14.28 -1.10
C ALA A 106 -9.64 15.04 -2.32
N GLY A 107 -9.42 16.35 -2.40
CA GLY A 107 -9.80 17.18 -3.55
C GLY A 107 -9.03 16.85 -4.83
N GLN A 108 -7.78 16.38 -4.71
CA GLN A 108 -6.92 15.99 -5.82
C GLN A 108 -7.12 14.55 -6.30
N LEU A 109 -7.76 13.71 -5.48
CA LEU A 109 -8.03 12.32 -5.82
C LEU A 109 -8.80 12.22 -7.15
N ARG A 110 -8.27 11.42 -8.06
CA ARG A 110 -8.88 11.05 -9.34
C ARG A 110 -9.06 9.54 -9.40
N LEU A 111 -10.21 9.12 -9.90
CA LEU A 111 -10.48 7.73 -10.26
C LEU A 111 -10.78 7.71 -11.76
N ASN A 112 -9.95 7.02 -12.55
CA ASN A 112 -10.00 7.01 -14.01
C ASN A 112 -9.95 8.41 -14.62
N GLY A 113 -9.05 9.27 -14.12
CA GLY A 113 -8.90 10.66 -14.55
C GLY A 113 -10.04 11.59 -14.11
N ARG A 114 -11.10 11.07 -13.49
CA ARG A 114 -12.25 11.87 -13.04
C ARG A 114 -12.12 12.24 -11.57
N ALA A 115 -12.38 13.50 -11.24
CA ALA A 115 -12.38 13.99 -9.87
C ALA A 115 -13.28 13.14 -8.97
N PHE A 116 -12.75 12.67 -7.84
CA PHE A 116 -13.51 11.96 -6.79
C PHE A 116 -14.38 12.94 -6.02
N ARG A 117 -15.29 13.61 -6.74
CA ARG A 117 -16.26 14.54 -6.18
C ARG A 117 -17.51 13.77 -5.80
N TYR A 118 -18.02 14.09 -4.61
CA TYR A 118 -19.26 13.60 -4.03
C TYR A 118 -19.27 12.10 -3.68
N TYR A 119 -20.09 11.76 -2.70
CA TYR A 119 -20.29 10.38 -2.28
C TYR A 119 -20.92 9.56 -3.40
N SER A 120 -20.32 8.40 -3.67
CA SER A 120 -20.92 7.33 -4.47
C SER A 120 -20.41 6.01 -3.94
N ALA A 121 -21.32 5.18 -3.42
CA ALA A 121 -21.00 3.85 -2.94
C ALA A 121 -20.26 3.03 -4.01
N ALA A 122 -20.73 3.10 -5.27
CA ALA A 122 -20.07 2.44 -6.39
C ALA A 122 -18.63 2.92 -6.58
N ARG A 123 -18.35 4.22 -6.48
CA ARG A 123 -16.98 4.76 -6.62
C ARG A 123 -16.08 4.40 -5.44
N LEU A 124 -16.63 4.34 -4.22
CA LEU A 124 -15.88 3.93 -3.04
C LEU A 124 -15.52 2.44 -3.08
N VAL A 125 -16.46 1.62 -3.51
CA VAL A 125 -16.22 0.20 -3.79
C VAL A 125 -15.12 0.02 -4.84
N ARG A 126 -15.10 0.85 -5.89
CA ARG A 126 -14.03 0.86 -6.90
C ARG A 126 -12.68 1.28 -6.32
N LEU A 127 -12.68 2.33 -5.49
CA LEU A 127 -11.47 2.81 -4.83
C LEU A 127 -10.89 1.75 -3.87
N CYS A 128 -11.75 1.03 -3.16
CA CYS A 128 -11.38 -0.12 -2.31
C CYS A 128 -11.15 -1.42 -3.11
N GLY A 129 -11.01 -1.36 -4.44
CA GLY A 129 -11.02 -2.48 -5.37
C GLY A 129 -10.22 -3.72 -4.92
N VAL A 130 -9.00 -3.91 -5.45
CA VAL A 130 -8.08 -4.93 -4.89
C VAL A 130 -7.28 -4.26 -3.77
N PRO A 131 -7.27 -4.80 -2.55
CA PRO A 131 -6.41 -4.31 -1.49
C PRO A 131 -4.94 -4.30 -1.93
N ASP A 132 -4.36 -3.12 -1.97
CA ASP A 132 -2.97 -2.84 -2.31
C ASP A 132 -2.51 -1.67 -1.44
N TRP A 133 -1.28 -1.75 -0.94
CA TRP A 133 -0.65 -0.69 -0.14
C TRP A 133 -0.55 0.62 -0.93
N ARG A 134 -0.32 0.55 -2.24
CA ARG A 134 -0.24 1.75 -3.10
C ARG A 134 -1.56 2.50 -3.19
N SER A 135 -2.66 1.76 -3.14
CA SER A 135 -4.01 2.32 -3.13
C SER A 135 -4.42 2.93 -1.78
N LEU A 136 -3.63 2.70 -0.71
CA LEU A 136 -3.91 3.30 0.60
C LEU A 136 -3.89 4.82 0.55
N ALA A 137 -3.06 5.43 -0.30
CA ALA A 137 -2.99 6.88 -0.41
C ALA A 137 -4.36 7.50 -0.71
N GLY A 138 -5.12 6.93 -1.66
CA GLY A 138 -6.46 7.42 -1.99
C GLY A 138 -7.47 7.26 -0.85
N LEU A 139 -7.41 6.14 -0.13
CA LEU A 139 -8.29 5.87 1.02
C LEU A 139 -7.98 6.78 2.19
N LEU A 140 -6.68 6.94 2.52
CA LEU A 140 -6.19 7.80 3.58
C LEU A 140 -6.50 9.27 3.31
N ALA A 141 -6.40 9.72 2.06
CA ALA A 141 -6.75 11.08 1.68
C ALA A 141 -8.22 11.37 1.96
N LEU A 142 -9.13 10.46 1.60
CA LEU A 142 -10.56 10.61 1.89
C LEU A 142 -10.86 10.49 3.39
N LEU A 143 -10.22 9.53 4.07
CA LEU A 143 -10.45 9.25 5.48
C LEU A 143 -10.00 10.39 6.39
N GLY A 144 -8.85 11.01 6.07
CA GLY A 144 -8.28 12.16 6.78
C GLY A 144 -8.82 13.52 6.37
N SER A 145 -9.66 13.60 5.33
CA SER A 145 -10.17 14.87 4.79
C SER A 145 -10.98 15.66 5.83
N GLU A 146 -10.74 16.96 5.94
CA GLU A 146 -11.55 17.84 6.80
C GLU A 146 -12.79 18.40 6.06
N ARG A 147 -12.97 18.03 4.79
CA ARG A 147 -14.05 18.55 3.94
C ARG A 147 -15.40 17.94 4.29
N ARG A 148 -16.39 18.78 4.58
CA ARG A 148 -17.78 18.36 4.87
C ARG A 148 -18.43 17.50 3.79
N CYS A 149 -18.05 17.66 2.52
CA CYS A 149 -18.60 16.86 1.43
C CYS A 149 -18.16 15.38 1.47
N ASP A 150 -17.09 15.08 2.21
CA ASP A 150 -16.49 13.74 2.26
C ASP A 150 -17.00 12.91 3.46
N THR A 151 -17.81 13.48 4.35
CA THR A 151 -18.30 12.82 5.58
C THR A 151 -19.00 11.48 5.32
N ARG A 152 -19.82 11.38 4.27
CA ARG A 152 -20.48 10.10 3.91
C ARG A 152 -19.47 9.06 3.43
N SER A 153 -18.46 9.48 2.67
CA SER A 153 -17.38 8.60 2.20
C SER A 153 -16.54 8.12 3.38
N GLN A 154 -16.24 9.00 4.33
CA GLN A 154 -15.53 8.65 5.56
C GLN A 154 -16.32 7.67 6.43
N ALA A 155 -17.62 7.91 6.62
CA ALA A 155 -18.47 7.03 7.42
C ALA A 155 -18.47 5.61 6.85
N TRP A 156 -18.56 5.47 5.52
CA TRP A 156 -18.44 4.18 4.85
C TRP A 156 -17.03 3.59 4.98
N LEU A 157 -15.98 4.39 4.74
CA LEU A 157 -14.59 3.92 4.85
C LEU A 157 -14.25 3.44 6.25
N ARG A 158 -14.69 4.13 7.31
CA ARG A 158 -14.47 3.71 8.71
C ARG A 158 -14.99 2.31 9.02
N GLN A 159 -15.96 1.81 8.27
CA GLN A 159 -16.50 0.46 8.44
C GLN A 159 -15.60 -0.62 7.81
N VAL A 160 -14.91 -0.30 6.71
CA VAL A 160 -14.17 -1.27 5.88
C VAL A 160 -12.65 -1.11 5.93
N PHE A 161 -12.16 0.06 6.38
CA PHE A 161 -10.76 0.46 6.28
C PHE A 161 -9.82 -0.49 7.00
N THR A 162 -10.14 -0.92 8.22
CA THR A 162 -9.30 -1.86 8.97
C THR A 162 -9.06 -3.16 8.20
N LEU A 163 -10.13 -3.74 7.65
CA LEU A 163 -10.04 -4.97 6.87
C LEU A 163 -9.24 -4.76 5.58
N TYR A 164 -9.41 -3.59 4.95
CA TYR A 164 -8.65 -3.22 3.77
C TYR A 164 -7.15 -3.14 4.08
N VAL A 165 -6.76 -2.45 5.16
CA VAL A 165 -5.36 -2.33 5.60
C VAL A 165 -4.78 -3.72 5.89
N LEU A 166 -5.49 -4.56 6.64
CA LEU A 166 -5.04 -5.93 6.91
C LEU A 166 -4.82 -6.72 5.61
N CYS A 167 -5.71 -6.60 4.63
CA CYS A 167 -5.55 -7.27 3.33
C CYS A 167 -4.39 -6.70 2.53
N ALA A 168 -4.24 -5.38 2.45
CA ALA A 168 -3.10 -4.73 1.80
C ALA A 168 -1.77 -5.16 2.45
N CYS A 169 -1.78 -5.37 3.78
CA CYS A 169 -0.62 -5.83 4.52
C CYS A 169 -0.24 -7.30 4.29
N LEU A 170 -1.12 -8.12 3.69
CA LEU A 170 -0.76 -9.48 3.26
C LEU A 170 0.22 -9.47 2.08
N ASP A 171 0.28 -8.36 1.35
CA ASP A 171 0.97 -8.16 0.08
C ASP A 171 1.93 -6.97 0.11
N LEU A 172 2.45 -6.60 1.28
CA LEU A 172 3.51 -5.61 1.32
C LEU A 172 4.71 -6.11 0.50
N PRO A 173 5.46 -5.19 -0.14
CA PRO A 173 6.67 -5.56 -0.87
C PRO A 173 7.63 -6.31 0.04
N ALA A 174 8.08 -7.48 -0.44
CA ALA A 174 8.97 -8.41 0.25
C ALA A 174 8.70 -8.55 1.78
N ARG A 175 9.76 -8.69 2.59
CA ARG A 175 9.69 -8.99 4.03
C ARG A 175 9.43 -7.74 4.88
N THR A 176 8.75 -6.73 4.33
CA THR A 176 8.40 -5.53 5.10
C THR A 176 7.49 -5.92 6.26
N ASP A 177 7.85 -5.50 7.47
CA ASP A 177 7.05 -5.79 8.66
C ASP A 177 5.75 -4.98 8.62
N PRO A 178 4.58 -5.63 8.56
CA PRO A 178 3.28 -4.95 8.57
C PRO A 178 3.07 -4.04 9.79
N ARG A 179 3.77 -4.31 10.89
CA ARG A 179 3.69 -3.53 12.13
C ARG A 179 4.27 -2.13 11.96
N ASP A 180 5.23 -1.93 11.06
CA ASP A 180 5.82 -0.60 10.84
C ASP A 180 4.80 0.34 10.18
N LEU A 181 4.08 -0.15 9.17
CA LEU A 181 2.96 0.59 8.56
C LEU A 181 1.83 0.83 9.56
N PHE A 182 1.46 -0.20 10.34
CA PHE A 182 0.46 -0.06 11.39
C PHE A 182 0.85 1.01 12.41
N GLY A 183 2.12 1.07 12.85
CA GLY A 183 2.60 2.06 13.81
C GLY A 183 2.41 3.50 13.33
N VAL A 184 2.69 3.77 12.05
CA VAL A 184 2.46 5.09 11.43
C VAL A 184 0.96 5.41 11.33
N LEU A 185 0.14 4.44 10.91
CA LEU A 185 -1.30 4.63 10.82
C LEU A 185 -1.95 4.82 12.20
N GLU A 186 -1.49 4.09 13.20
CA GLU A 186 -1.96 4.22 14.58
C GLU A 186 -1.58 5.58 15.17
N GLN A 187 -0.40 6.12 14.84
CA GLN A 187 -0.05 7.50 15.20
C GLN A 187 -1.06 8.51 14.63
N ALA A 188 -1.39 8.41 13.34
CA ALA A 188 -2.39 9.27 12.71
C ALA A 188 -3.80 9.07 13.31
N ASN A 189 -4.16 7.83 13.65
CA ASN A 189 -5.42 7.50 14.30
C ASN A 189 -5.55 8.15 15.69
N ARG A 190 -4.48 8.10 16.50
CA ARG A 190 -4.43 8.75 17.84
C ARG A 190 -4.53 10.26 17.77
N LEU A 191 -4.06 10.87 16.69
CA LEU A 191 -4.26 12.30 16.41
C LEU A 191 -5.70 12.63 15.98
N GLY A 192 -6.58 11.63 15.92
CA GLY A 192 -7.99 11.81 15.56
C GLY A 192 -8.25 11.97 14.07
N LYS A 193 -7.22 11.83 13.20
CA LYS A 193 -7.34 12.09 11.76
C LYS A 193 -8.35 11.18 11.07
N PHE A 194 -8.54 9.95 11.56
CA PHE A 194 -9.45 8.97 10.94
C PHE A 194 -10.84 8.91 11.59
N GLY A 195 -11.00 9.49 12.78
CA GLY A 195 -12.15 9.25 13.64
C GLY A 195 -12.23 7.79 14.12
N ARG A 196 -13.40 7.36 14.60
CA ARG A 196 -13.58 5.99 15.13
C ARG A 196 -13.61 4.96 14.00
N LEU A 197 -12.55 4.17 13.90
CA LEU A 197 -12.43 3.04 12.97
C LEU A 197 -13.10 1.77 13.53
N SER A 198 -13.81 1.04 12.69
CA SER A 198 -14.45 -0.23 13.06
C SER A 198 -13.41 -1.35 13.20
N ALA A 199 -13.46 -2.07 14.32
CA ALA A 199 -12.57 -3.20 14.63
C ALA A 199 -11.06 -2.89 14.53
N TRP A 200 -10.67 -1.62 14.67
CA TRP A 200 -9.26 -1.24 14.64
C TRP A 200 -8.48 -1.91 15.77
N PRO A 201 -7.31 -2.49 15.50
CA PRO A 201 -6.54 -3.19 16.53
C PRO A 201 -6.08 -2.27 17.64
N ASN A 202 -6.10 -2.78 18.87
CA ASN A 202 -5.71 -1.99 20.04
C ASN A 202 -4.19 -1.89 20.23
N SER A 203 -3.43 -2.77 19.57
CA SER A 203 -1.97 -2.84 19.67
C SER A 203 -1.37 -3.47 18.41
N ALA A 204 -0.04 -3.33 18.25
CA ALA A 204 0.69 -4.00 17.17
C ALA A 204 0.59 -5.53 17.25
N ALA A 205 0.48 -6.10 18.46
CA ALA A 205 0.31 -7.53 18.66
C ALA A 205 -1.10 -8.00 18.23
N ASP A 206 -2.15 -7.22 18.54
CA ASP A 206 -3.50 -7.49 18.07
C ASP A 206 -3.60 -7.37 16.54
N PHE A 207 -2.97 -6.35 15.95
CA PHE A 207 -2.87 -6.22 14.49
C PHE A 207 -2.20 -7.44 13.85
N GLN A 208 -1.07 -7.88 14.40
CA GLN A 208 -0.36 -9.07 13.94
C GLN A 208 -1.22 -10.33 14.05
N HIS A 209 -1.90 -10.53 15.18
CA HIS A 209 -2.80 -11.67 15.37
C HIS A 209 -3.97 -11.67 14.36
N GLN A 210 -4.55 -10.50 14.08
CA GLN A 210 -5.59 -10.36 13.06
C GLN A 210 -5.05 -10.68 11.66
N LEU A 211 -3.83 -10.25 11.33
CA LEU A 211 -3.17 -10.56 10.07
C LEU A 211 -2.92 -12.07 9.91
N GLU A 212 -2.37 -12.72 10.95
CA GLU A 212 -2.17 -14.18 10.99
C GLU A 212 -3.48 -14.95 10.85
N ARG A 213 -4.58 -14.44 11.41
CA ARG A 213 -5.91 -15.01 11.20
C ARG A 213 -6.31 -14.94 9.73
N LEU A 214 -6.11 -13.81 9.04
CA LEU A 214 -6.40 -13.71 7.61
C LEU A 214 -5.49 -14.62 6.77
N GLN A 215 -4.21 -14.74 7.12
CA GLN A 215 -3.29 -15.67 6.48
C GLN A 215 -3.76 -17.12 6.61
N ARG A 216 -4.23 -17.53 7.80
CA ARG A 216 -4.81 -18.86 8.01
C ARG A 216 -6.07 -19.09 7.19
N ILE A 217 -6.95 -18.09 7.08
CA ILE A 217 -8.15 -18.16 6.23
C ILE A 217 -7.73 -18.33 4.76
N ARG A 218 -6.78 -17.53 4.28
CA ARG A 218 -6.21 -17.65 2.93
C ARG A 218 -5.67 -19.06 2.68
N GLN A 219 -4.82 -19.58 3.56
CA GLN A 219 -4.23 -20.91 3.44
C GLN A 219 -5.29 -22.01 3.41
N ARG A 220 -6.35 -21.90 4.22
CA ARG A 220 -7.47 -22.85 4.18
C ARG A 220 -8.24 -22.80 2.86
N LEU A 221 -8.50 -21.60 2.34
CA LEU A 221 -9.14 -21.43 1.03
C LEU A 221 -8.25 -21.97 -0.11
N GLN A 222 -6.93 -21.84 0.02
CA GLN A 222 -5.95 -22.40 -0.92
C GLN A 222 -5.91 -23.92 -0.85
N ALA A 223 -5.79 -24.51 0.34
CA ALA A 223 -5.77 -25.96 0.55
C ALA A 223 -7.04 -26.65 0.04
N ARG A 224 -8.17 -25.95 0.06
CA ARG A 224 -9.45 -26.42 -0.49
C ARG A 224 -9.66 -26.12 -1.98
N GLY A 225 -8.67 -25.54 -2.65
CA GLY A 225 -8.72 -25.27 -4.10
C GLY A 225 -9.60 -24.09 -4.51
N TRP A 226 -10.14 -23.32 -3.57
CA TRP A 226 -10.92 -22.11 -3.89
C TRP A 226 -10.02 -21.00 -4.44
N ILE A 227 -8.80 -20.93 -3.91
CA ILE A 227 -7.75 -19.98 -4.28
C ILE A 227 -6.55 -20.77 -4.81
N VAL A 228 -6.26 -20.68 -6.11
CA VAL A 228 -5.22 -21.53 -6.76
C VAL A 228 -3.83 -20.87 -6.73
N GLY A 229 -3.77 -19.56 -6.50
CA GLY A 229 -2.54 -18.79 -6.41
C GLY A 229 -2.76 -17.53 -5.57
N TRP A 230 -1.94 -16.51 -5.79
CA TRP A 230 -2.12 -15.22 -5.11
C TRP A 230 -1.94 -14.04 -6.06
N GLY A 231 -2.54 -14.16 -7.25
CA GLY A 231 -2.57 -13.11 -8.25
C GLY A 231 -3.61 -12.04 -7.95
N LEU A 232 -3.72 -11.06 -8.84
CA LEU A 232 -4.72 -9.98 -8.75
C LEU A 232 -6.16 -10.52 -8.62
N LYS A 233 -6.49 -11.60 -9.34
CA LYS A 233 -7.83 -12.19 -9.34
C LYS A 233 -8.13 -12.87 -8.00
N GLU A 234 -7.20 -13.63 -7.48
CA GLU A 234 -7.34 -14.33 -6.21
C GLU A 234 -7.46 -13.36 -5.04
N ARG A 235 -6.70 -12.26 -5.06
CA ARG A 235 -6.78 -11.19 -4.05
C ARG A 235 -8.12 -10.47 -4.07
N LEU A 236 -8.64 -10.13 -5.26
CA LEU A 236 -9.98 -9.55 -5.36
C LEU A 236 -11.02 -10.54 -4.84
N LEU A 237 -10.97 -11.81 -5.25
CA LEU A 237 -11.90 -12.82 -4.78
C LEU A 237 -11.87 -12.95 -3.25
N PHE A 238 -10.66 -13.02 -2.67
CA PHE A 238 -10.46 -13.08 -1.22
C PHE A 238 -11.09 -11.87 -0.52
N TRP A 239 -10.81 -10.65 -0.99
CA TRP A 239 -11.40 -9.43 -0.48
C TRP A 239 -12.95 -9.47 -0.47
N HIS A 240 -13.56 -9.99 -1.54
CA HIS A 240 -15.01 -10.10 -1.65
C HIS A 240 -15.60 -11.16 -0.72
N LEU A 241 -14.91 -12.29 -0.57
CA LEU A 241 -15.31 -13.32 0.39
C LEU A 241 -15.29 -12.79 1.83
N LEU A 242 -14.33 -11.94 2.18
CA LEU A 242 -14.29 -11.32 3.51
C LEU A 242 -15.47 -10.36 3.76
N TRP A 243 -16.00 -9.72 2.71
CA TRP A 243 -17.24 -8.94 2.80
C TRP A 243 -18.48 -9.82 2.92
N ASN A 244 -18.52 -10.97 2.22
CA ASN A 244 -19.62 -11.92 2.32
C ASN A 244 -19.35 -13.01 3.35
N ARG A 245 -19.56 -12.67 4.63
CA ARG A 245 -19.32 -13.59 5.77
C ARG A 245 -20.07 -14.91 5.65
N ALA A 246 -21.29 -14.93 5.11
CA ALA A 246 -22.07 -16.14 4.95
C ALA A 246 -21.39 -17.10 3.96
N THR A 247 -21.02 -16.60 2.79
CA THR A 247 -20.28 -17.40 1.79
C THR A 247 -18.91 -17.82 2.32
N LEU A 248 -18.18 -16.94 3.01
CA LEU A 248 -16.90 -17.32 3.61
C LEU A 248 -17.05 -18.46 4.62
N LEU A 249 -18.02 -18.36 5.53
CA LEU A 249 -18.27 -19.40 6.52
C LEU A 249 -18.66 -20.72 5.85
N GLN A 250 -19.51 -20.68 4.83
CA GLN A 250 -19.86 -21.86 4.02
C GLN A 250 -18.60 -22.48 3.41
N LEU A 251 -17.76 -21.72 2.71
CA LEU A 251 -16.53 -22.24 2.10
C LEU A 251 -15.52 -22.79 3.11
N LEU A 252 -15.55 -22.31 4.35
CA LEU A 252 -14.70 -22.77 5.46
C LEU A 252 -15.31 -23.93 6.27
N SER A 253 -16.64 -24.11 6.27
CA SER A 253 -17.33 -25.16 7.01
C SER A 253 -17.70 -26.38 6.15
N SER A 254 -17.91 -26.21 4.84
CA SER A 254 -18.33 -27.29 3.95
C SER A 254 -17.30 -28.42 3.89
N PHE A 255 -17.75 -29.63 4.27
CA PHE A 255 -17.26 -30.88 3.68
C PHE A 255 -17.59 -30.88 2.17
N PRO A 256 -16.89 -31.64 1.31
CA PRO A 256 -17.09 -31.60 -0.13
C PRO A 256 -18.41 -32.26 -0.53
N SER A 257 -19.53 -31.65 -0.17
CA SER A 257 -20.86 -31.96 -0.71
C SER A 257 -21.23 -30.82 -1.67
N VAL A 258 -20.86 -31.05 -2.92
CA VAL A 258 -21.52 -30.63 -4.17
C VAL A 258 -22.59 -29.54 -3.98
N GLU A 259 -22.29 -28.27 -4.32
CA GLU A 259 -23.29 -27.35 -4.89
C GLU A 259 -22.69 -26.00 -5.35
N LEU A 260 -21.57 -25.55 -4.78
CA LEU A 260 -20.90 -24.32 -5.24
C LEU A 260 -19.61 -24.68 -5.98
N ALA A 261 -19.60 -24.64 -7.32
CA ALA A 261 -18.36 -24.82 -8.04
C ALA A 261 -17.52 -23.53 -7.95
N ARG A 262 -16.19 -23.65 -7.95
CA ARG A 262 -15.29 -22.48 -8.09
C ARG A 262 -15.66 -21.61 -9.31
N ARG A 263 -16.18 -22.23 -10.36
CA ARG A 263 -16.68 -21.56 -11.56
C ARG A 263 -17.81 -20.57 -11.26
N ASP A 264 -18.67 -20.88 -10.30
CA ASP A 264 -19.82 -20.04 -9.93
C ASP A 264 -19.35 -18.82 -9.14
N LEU A 265 -18.42 -18.99 -8.20
CA LEU A 265 -17.77 -17.87 -7.51
C LEU A 265 -17.05 -16.94 -8.48
N LEU A 266 -16.33 -17.51 -9.45
CA LEU A 266 -15.67 -16.73 -10.49
C LEU A 266 -16.68 -16.02 -11.37
N ALA A 267 -17.79 -16.66 -11.74
CA ALA A 267 -18.84 -16.05 -12.55
C ALA A 267 -19.50 -14.87 -11.83
N GLN A 268 -19.79 -15.01 -10.54
CA GLN A 268 -20.34 -13.93 -9.70
C GLN A 268 -19.34 -12.77 -9.56
N SER A 269 -18.04 -13.06 -9.47
CA SER A 269 -16.98 -12.06 -9.34
C SER A 269 -16.51 -11.44 -10.68
N ARG A 270 -16.98 -11.92 -11.84
CA ARG A 270 -16.56 -11.42 -13.18
C ARG A 270 -16.74 -9.92 -13.36
N HIS A 271 -17.88 -9.36 -12.95
CA HIS A 271 -18.13 -7.94 -13.13
C HIS A 271 -17.16 -7.10 -12.28
N TRP A 272 -16.85 -7.55 -11.07
CA TRP A 272 -15.85 -6.95 -10.19
C TRP A 272 -14.46 -7.04 -10.78
N PHE A 273 -14.06 -8.17 -11.37
CA PHE A 273 -12.77 -8.29 -12.06
C PHE A 273 -12.61 -7.28 -13.19
N ARG A 274 -13.62 -7.17 -14.07
CA ARG A 274 -13.59 -6.20 -15.17
C ARG A 274 -13.54 -4.76 -14.66
N GLN A 275 -14.16 -4.50 -13.52
CA GLN A 275 -14.20 -3.18 -12.91
C GLN A 275 -12.85 -2.83 -12.26
N ALA A 276 -12.30 -3.72 -11.42
CA ALA A 276 -10.99 -3.55 -10.79
C ALA A 276 -9.85 -3.37 -11.81
N GLN A 277 -9.90 -4.06 -12.96
CA GLN A 277 -8.92 -3.87 -14.04
C GLN A 277 -9.01 -2.50 -14.74
N ARG A 278 -10.19 -1.89 -14.75
CA ARG A 278 -10.42 -0.58 -15.39
C ARG A 278 -10.07 0.57 -14.47
N ASP A 279 -10.15 0.35 -13.16
CA ASP A 279 -10.06 1.40 -12.16
C ASP A 279 -8.60 1.75 -11.84
N ARG A 280 -8.15 2.89 -12.36
CA ARG A 280 -6.87 3.53 -12.05
C ARG A 280 -7.10 4.67 -11.06
N VAL A 281 -6.60 4.50 -9.85
CA VAL A 281 -6.53 5.57 -8.84
C VAL A 281 -5.32 6.43 -9.15
N SER A 282 -5.42 7.76 -9.08
CA SER A 282 -4.28 8.65 -9.24
C SER A 282 -4.53 9.97 -8.50
N PHE A 283 -3.47 10.71 -8.22
CA PHE A 283 -3.55 12.10 -7.83
C PHE A 283 -3.13 12.95 -9.03
N ALA A 284 -3.89 14.01 -9.33
CA ALA A 284 -3.56 14.94 -10.42
C ALA A 284 -3.39 16.35 -9.85
N GLU A 285 -2.60 17.20 -10.52
CA GLU A 285 -2.47 18.61 -10.16
C GLU A 285 -3.87 19.24 -10.06
N ALA A 286 -4.13 20.01 -9.00
CA ALA A 286 -5.31 20.87 -9.00
C ALA A 286 -5.06 22.05 -9.98
N PRO A 287 -6.09 22.54 -10.70
CA PRO A 287 -5.93 23.68 -11.61
C PRO A 287 -5.37 24.91 -10.89
N PRO A 288 -4.49 25.72 -11.53
CA PRO A 288 -4.03 26.99 -10.99
C PRO A 288 -5.22 27.83 -10.49
N GLY A 289 -5.10 28.41 -9.28
CA GLY A 289 -6.19 29.21 -8.67
C GLY A 289 -7.26 28.43 -7.89
N THR A 290 -7.31 27.09 -7.96
CA THR A 290 -8.10 26.28 -7.00
C THR A 290 -7.38 26.08 -5.67
N TRP A 291 -6.14 26.55 -5.61
CA TRP A 291 -5.25 26.40 -4.48
C TRP A 291 -5.37 27.60 -3.55
N ARG A 292 -5.82 27.34 -2.32
CA ARG A 292 -5.38 28.12 -1.15
C ARG A 292 -4.26 27.29 -0.54
N TRP A 293 -3.04 27.45 -1.06
CA TRP A 293 -1.92 26.56 -0.76
C TRP A 293 -1.66 26.47 0.75
N CYS A 294 -1.65 25.24 1.26
CA CYS A 294 -0.83 24.85 2.39
C CYS A 294 0.59 24.59 1.84
N ASP A 295 1.48 25.58 1.88
CA ASP A 295 2.93 25.40 1.64
C ASP A 295 3.69 26.45 2.47
N PRO A 296 4.76 26.07 3.19
CA PRO A 296 6.09 26.03 2.61
C PRO A 296 6.99 24.93 3.22
N SER A 297 7.52 24.02 2.41
CA SER A 297 8.97 23.76 2.49
C SER A 297 9.57 22.99 1.32
N ARG A 298 8.79 22.41 0.42
CA ARG A 298 9.30 21.77 -0.81
C ARG A 298 8.18 21.81 -1.84
N GLY A 299 8.38 22.26 -3.06
CA GLY A 299 9.63 22.29 -3.81
C GLY A 299 9.35 21.68 -5.18
N ASN A 300 9.28 22.53 -6.20
CA ASN A 300 9.57 22.31 -7.63
C ASN A 300 9.37 20.93 -8.29
N THR A 301 8.45 20.09 -7.85
CA THR A 301 8.01 18.93 -8.65
C THR A 301 6.55 19.10 -9.06
N THR A 302 6.37 19.33 -10.36
CA THR A 302 5.10 19.16 -11.08
C THR A 302 4.51 17.78 -10.78
N PRO A 303 3.26 17.67 -10.32
CA PRO A 303 2.66 16.37 -10.01
C PRO A 303 2.66 15.38 -11.18
N TYR A 304 2.99 14.14 -10.85
CA TYR A 304 3.09 13.03 -11.80
C TYR A 304 1.71 12.44 -12.13
N ALA A 305 1.47 12.17 -13.42
CA ALA A 305 0.41 11.26 -13.83
C ALA A 305 0.80 9.83 -13.43
N TRP A 306 0.08 9.25 -12.47
CA TRP A 306 0.31 7.88 -12.01
C TRP A 306 -0.18 6.89 -13.07
N VAL A 307 0.75 6.32 -13.84
CA VAL A 307 0.47 5.18 -14.72
C VAL A 307 0.78 3.93 -13.91
N ILE A 308 -0.26 3.23 -13.45
CA ILE A 308 -0.12 1.85 -13.00
C ILE A 308 0.41 1.07 -14.20
N ALA A 309 1.67 0.63 -14.14
CA ALA A 309 2.19 -0.35 -15.08
C ALA A 309 1.27 -1.57 -14.98
N GLY A 310 0.58 -1.87 -16.09
CA GLY A 310 -0.06 -3.18 -16.24
C GLY A 310 0.99 -4.28 -16.17
N PRO A 311 0.58 -5.51 -15.81
CA PRO A 311 1.47 -6.65 -15.65
C PRO A 311 2.37 -6.90 -16.86
#